data_AF-A0A0K0L863-F1
#
_entry.id   AF-A0A0K0L863-F1
#
_cell.length_a   1.000
_cell.length_b   1.000
_cell.length_c   1.000
_cell.angle_alpha   90.00
_cell.angle_beta   90.00
_cell.angle_gamma   90.00
#
_symmetry.space_group_name_H-M   'P 1'
#
loop_
_entity.id
_entity.type
_entity.pdbx_description
1 polymer ?
#
loop_
_entity_poly.entity_id
_entity_poly.type
_entity_poly.pdbx_seq_one_letter_code
_entity_poly.pdbx_strand_id
1 'polypeptide(L)'
;HFIEGLADGRVAVYTKLHHALVDGVSAMRLLQATLSDDPDERDVPPPWASRKVADRVEREQAALSERLMQVPVGALKSALAISAEAAGMPGALLKTLNRGLRNETAPIALYSPRTILNQKITSARRFAAQDWPIERLRAVGKATGTTINDVVLAMCSGAMRHYLLELDALPSHSLVAMVPVSLKLNEAGSASAEGGNAVGEVMVKLGTDLTDPGERLEGISESIKSGKEAMASMSQLQIIAMSGLGVSPLVLMPMLRMQGLTRPPFNLVISNV
;
A
#
# COMPACT_ATOMS: atom_id res chain seq x y z
N HIS A 1 -10.46 20.51 10.24
CA HIS A 1 -11.11 20.57 11.56
C HIS A 1 -10.07 21.03 12.57
N PHE A 2 -10.45 21.93 13.46
CA PHE A 2 -9.61 22.39 14.58
C PHE A 2 -10.10 21.71 15.86
N ILE A 3 -9.16 21.19 16.66
CA ILE A 3 -9.44 20.41 17.87
C ILE A 3 -8.71 21.11 19.01
N GLU A 4 -9.48 21.57 20.00
CA GLU A 4 -8.99 22.27 21.19
C GLU A 4 -9.07 21.36 22.43
N GLY A 5 -8.49 21.82 23.54
CA GLY A 5 -8.57 21.13 24.83
C GLY A 5 -7.61 19.94 24.97
N LEU A 6 -6.52 19.91 24.19
CA LEU A 6 -5.44 18.94 24.42
C LEU A 6 -4.61 19.37 25.64
N ALA A 7 -3.89 18.40 26.21
CA ALA A 7 -2.98 18.64 27.32
C ALA A 7 -1.97 19.76 26.98
N ASP A 8 -1.59 20.52 28.01
CA ASP A 8 -0.58 21.59 27.92
C ASP A 8 -0.99 22.75 26.99
N GLY A 9 -2.29 22.99 26.83
CA GLY A 9 -2.81 24.08 25.98
C GLY A 9 -2.61 23.85 24.49
N ARG A 10 -2.30 22.62 24.08
CA ARG A 10 -2.09 22.26 22.68
C ARG A 10 -3.40 22.21 21.91
N VAL A 11 -3.27 22.33 20.60
CA VAL A 11 -4.37 22.20 19.62
C VAL A 11 -3.95 21.20 18.55
N ALA A 12 -4.93 20.54 17.92
CA ALA A 12 -4.69 19.68 16.77
C ALA A 12 -5.49 20.15 15.56
N VAL A 13 -4.89 19.99 14.39
CA VAL A 13 -5.56 20.22 13.10
C VAL A 13 -5.78 18.86 12.45
N TYR A 14 -7.04 18.50 12.24
CA TYR A 14 -7.41 17.31 11.48
C TYR A 14 -7.80 17.68 10.05
N THR A 15 -7.05 17.14 9.10
CA THR A 15 -7.24 17.37 7.67
C THR A 15 -7.65 16.09 6.98
N LYS A 16 -8.66 16.18 6.11
CA LYS A 16 -9.16 15.06 5.30
C LYS A 16 -8.88 15.35 3.83
N LEU A 17 -8.17 14.44 3.16
CA LEU A 17 -7.78 14.56 1.76
C LEU A 17 -8.22 13.29 1.02
N HIS A 18 -8.62 13.44 -0.25
CA HIS A 18 -8.90 12.29 -1.12
C HIS A 18 -7.58 11.80 -1.75
N HIS A 19 -7.32 10.50 -1.73
CA HIS A 19 -6.06 9.95 -2.27
C HIS A 19 -5.85 10.17 -3.78
N ALA A 20 -6.91 10.51 -4.51
CA ALA A 20 -6.79 10.95 -5.91
C ALA A 20 -6.05 12.29 -6.07
N LEU A 21 -5.97 13.10 -5.01
CA LEU A 21 -5.32 14.41 -5.02
C LEU A 21 -3.89 14.36 -4.51
N VAL A 22 -3.60 13.51 -3.53
CA VAL A 22 -2.30 13.46 -2.85
C VAL A 22 -2.09 12.09 -2.18
N ASP A 23 -0.87 11.58 -2.25
CA ASP A 23 -0.47 10.37 -1.52
C ASP A 23 0.02 10.71 -0.09
N GLY A 24 0.29 9.70 0.73
CA GLY A 24 0.68 9.91 2.13
C GLY A 24 1.95 10.74 2.30
N VAL A 25 2.98 10.48 1.49
CA VAL A 25 4.26 11.20 1.56
C VAL A 25 4.13 12.65 1.09
N SER A 26 3.43 12.89 -0.02
CA SER A 26 3.20 14.25 -0.52
C SER A 26 2.27 15.03 0.41
N ALA A 27 1.34 14.37 1.11
CA ALA A 27 0.51 15.02 2.12
C ALA A 27 1.35 15.48 3.32
N MET A 28 2.30 14.65 3.80
CA MET A 28 3.23 15.04 4.87
C MET A 28 4.16 16.19 4.43
N ARG A 29 4.69 16.14 3.21
CA ARG A 29 5.51 17.23 2.66
C ARG A 29 4.72 18.53 2.49
N LEU A 30 3.46 18.43 2.05
CA LEU A 30 2.57 19.58 1.94
C LEU A 30 2.31 20.21 3.31
N LEU A 31 2.04 19.39 4.33
CA LEU A 31 1.88 19.85 5.71
C LEU A 31 3.16 20.51 6.23
N GLN A 32 4.32 19.87 6.09
CA GLN A 32 5.60 20.44 6.50
C GLN A 32 5.91 21.78 5.81
N ALA A 33 5.58 21.92 4.53
CA ALA A 33 5.77 23.17 3.79
C ALA A 33 4.87 24.33 4.27
N THR A 34 3.92 24.05 5.17
CA THR A 34 2.95 25.02 5.72
C THR A 34 3.19 25.28 7.20
N LEU A 35 4.26 24.71 7.77
CA LEU A 35 4.67 24.87 9.16
C LEU A 35 6.03 25.57 9.20
N SER A 36 6.29 26.33 10.27
CA SER A 36 7.61 26.91 10.57
C SER A 36 8.05 26.49 11.97
N ASP A 37 9.36 26.36 12.14
CA ASP A 37 9.99 26.19 13.46
C ASP A 37 10.15 27.54 14.18
N ASP A 38 10.00 28.67 13.46
CA ASP A 38 10.02 30.02 14.02
C ASP A 38 8.59 30.41 14.48
N PRO A 39 8.34 30.59 15.79
CA PRO A 39 7.03 30.96 16.31
C PRO A 39 6.57 32.36 15.88
N ASP A 40 7.48 33.23 15.44
CA ASP A 40 7.17 34.59 14.99
C ASP A 40 6.87 34.67 13.48
N GLU A 41 7.16 33.61 12.72
CA GLU A 41 6.85 33.53 11.28
C GLU A 41 5.37 33.24 11.05
N ARG A 42 4.60 34.27 10.70
CA ARG A 42 3.14 34.19 10.50
C ARG A 42 2.68 34.10 9.04
N ASP A 43 3.58 34.34 8.09
CA ASP A 43 3.28 34.40 6.65
C ASP A 43 3.59 33.09 5.90
N VAL A 44 3.47 31.94 6.57
CA VAL A 44 3.56 30.63 5.92
C VAL A 44 2.34 30.41 5.00
N PRO A 45 2.53 29.98 3.74
CA PRO A 45 1.42 29.78 2.83
C PRO A 45 0.52 28.64 3.34
N PRO A 46 -0.82 28.80 3.30
CA PRO A 46 -1.71 27.71 3.70
C PRO A 46 -1.60 26.53 2.73
N PRO A 47 -1.98 25.29 3.14
CA PRO A 47 -1.83 24.09 2.33
C PRO A 47 -2.41 24.19 0.91
N TRP A 48 -3.52 24.91 0.71
CA TRP A 48 -4.15 25.10 -0.61
C TRP A 48 -3.49 26.19 -1.48
N ALA A 49 -2.61 27.01 -0.92
CA ALA A 49 -1.90 28.08 -1.62
C ALA A 49 -0.42 27.74 -1.92
N SER A 50 0.04 26.53 -1.54
CA SER A 50 1.39 26.05 -1.83
C SER A 50 1.56 25.78 -3.34
N ARG A 51 1.91 26.82 -4.11
CA ARG A 51 2.08 26.78 -5.58
C ARG A 51 3.05 25.71 -6.07
N LYS A 52 4.09 25.40 -5.27
CA LYS A 52 5.11 24.41 -5.62
C LYS A 52 4.54 23.00 -5.86
N VAL A 53 3.40 22.66 -5.24
CA VAL A 53 2.73 21.36 -5.41
C VAL A 53 1.75 21.39 -6.58
N ALA A 54 1.01 22.48 -6.77
CA ALA A 54 0.07 22.64 -7.89
C ALA A 54 0.78 22.57 -9.25
N ASP A 55 1.85 23.36 -9.43
CA ASP A 55 2.64 23.40 -10.66
C ASP A 55 3.29 22.05 -11.00
N ARG A 56 3.47 21.21 -9.98
CA ARG A 56 4.08 19.89 -10.12
C ARG A 56 3.04 18.84 -10.52
N VAL A 57 1.87 18.82 -9.89
CA VAL A 57 0.77 17.91 -10.25
C VAL A 57 0.32 18.17 -11.68
N GLU A 58 0.22 19.44 -12.09
CA GLU A 58 -0.17 19.82 -13.45
C GLU A 58 0.86 19.34 -14.48
N ARG A 59 2.17 19.44 -14.17
CA ARG A 59 3.24 18.87 -15.01
C ARG A 59 3.22 17.34 -15.08
N GLU A 60 3.00 16.66 -13.96
CA GLU A 60 2.92 15.19 -13.92
C GLU A 60 1.68 14.67 -14.66
N GLN A 61 0.53 15.36 -14.55
CA GLN A 61 -0.69 15.04 -15.29
C GLN A 61 -0.57 15.31 -16.79
N ALA A 62 0.09 16.40 -17.18
CA ALA A 62 0.40 16.70 -18.58
C ALA A 62 1.32 15.62 -19.17
N ALA A 63 2.38 15.23 -18.44
CA ALA A 63 3.29 14.17 -18.87
C ALA A 63 2.60 12.79 -18.96
N LEU A 64 1.67 12.47 -18.05
CA LEU A 64 0.90 11.23 -18.09
C LEU A 64 -0.09 11.22 -19.25
N SER A 65 -0.81 12.33 -19.48
CA SER A 65 -1.72 12.48 -20.62
C SER A 65 -0.99 12.38 -21.95
N GLU A 66 0.17 13.03 -22.06
CA GLU A 66 1.02 12.96 -23.25
C GLU A 66 1.53 11.53 -23.49
N ARG A 67 2.00 10.84 -22.44
CA ARG A 67 2.40 9.43 -22.53
C ARG A 67 1.23 8.52 -22.94
N LEU A 68 0.03 8.74 -22.40
CA LEU A 68 -1.17 7.96 -22.74
C LEU A 68 -1.64 8.22 -24.18
N MET A 69 -1.52 9.45 -24.68
CA MET A 69 -1.80 9.78 -26.08
C MET A 69 -0.76 9.21 -27.05
N GLN A 70 0.46 8.99 -26.58
CA GLN A 70 1.52 8.35 -27.35
C GLN A 70 1.51 6.82 -27.28
N VAL A 71 0.70 6.20 -26.39
CA VAL A 71 0.50 4.75 -26.40
C VAL A 71 -0.26 4.40 -27.68
N PRO A 72 0.35 3.66 -28.63
CA PRO A 72 -0.35 3.28 -29.83
C PRO A 72 -1.58 2.47 -29.43
N VAL A 73 -2.74 2.76 -30.01
CA VAL A 73 -4.00 2.02 -29.75
C VAL A 73 -3.81 0.50 -29.94
N GLY A 74 -2.85 0.11 -30.77
CA GLY A 74 -2.38 -1.27 -30.92
C GLY A 74 -1.77 -1.87 -29.66
N ALA A 75 -0.97 -1.13 -28.87
CA ALA A 75 -0.36 -1.61 -27.62
C ALA A 75 -1.39 -1.77 -26.49
N LEU A 76 -2.40 -0.89 -26.42
CA LEU A 76 -3.52 -1.05 -25.50
C LEU A 76 -4.40 -2.26 -25.89
N LYS A 77 -4.62 -2.45 -27.19
CA LYS A 77 -5.26 -3.67 -27.73
C LYS A 77 -4.41 -4.90 -27.50
N SER A 78 -3.08 -4.85 -27.57
CA SER A 78 -2.20 -5.97 -27.25
C SER A 78 -2.21 -6.31 -25.76
N ALA A 79 -2.25 -5.31 -24.88
CA ALA A 79 -2.39 -5.52 -23.44
C ALA A 79 -3.76 -6.12 -23.07
N LEU A 80 -4.82 -5.71 -23.77
CA LEU A 80 -6.17 -6.29 -23.63
C LEU A 80 -6.30 -7.66 -24.36
N ALA A 81 -5.56 -7.90 -25.45
CA ALA A 81 -5.56 -9.14 -26.22
C ALA A 81 -4.71 -10.26 -25.59
N ILE A 82 -4.01 -9.99 -24.48
CA ILE A 82 -3.44 -11.03 -23.61
C ILE A 82 -4.52 -12.01 -23.13
N SER A 83 -5.83 -11.68 -23.25
CA SER A 83 -6.94 -12.56 -22.92
C SER A 83 -7.42 -13.52 -24.04
N ALA A 84 -6.78 -13.61 -25.21
CA ALA A 84 -7.28 -14.44 -26.32
C ALA A 84 -6.36 -15.58 -26.80
N GLU A 85 -5.07 -15.62 -26.44
CA GLU A 85 -4.20 -16.77 -26.71
C GLU A 85 -3.63 -17.34 -25.41
N ALA A 86 -4.28 -18.38 -24.90
CA ALA A 86 -3.80 -19.19 -23.78
C ALA A 86 -2.41 -19.83 -24.04
N ALA A 87 -1.88 -19.75 -25.27
CA ALA A 87 -0.60 -20.32 -25.68
C ALA A 87 0.63 -19.39 -25.44
N GLY A 88 0.43 -18.14 -24.99
CA GLY A 88 1.49 -17.12 -25.00
C GLY A 88 1.65 -16.30 -23.72
N MET A 89 1.21 -16.77 -22.55
CA MET A 89 1.40 -16.00 -21.33
C MET A 89 2.90 -15.73 -21.07
N PRO A 90 3.33 -14.47 -20.87
CA PRO A 90 4.72 -14.14 -20.58
C PRO A 90 5.20 -14.96 -19.38
N GLY A 91 6.40 -15.53 -19.44
CA GLY A 91 6.94 -16.37 -18.37
C GLY A 91 6.93 -15.69 -16.99
N ALA A 92 7.01 -14.35 -16.95
CA ALA A 92 6.85 -13.55 -15.74
C ALA A 92 5.42 -13.58 -15.16
N LEU A 93 4.39 -13.56 -16.00
CA LEU A 93 2.98 -13.67 -15.60
C LEU A 93 2.65 -15.09 -15.14
N LEU A 94 3.15 -16.10 -15.86
CA LEU A 94 3.04 -17.51 -15.44
C LEU A 94 3.73 -17.76 -14.09
N LYS A 95 4.94 -17.24 -13.90
CA LYS A 95 5.64 -17.31 -12.60
C LYS A 95 4.86 -16.61 -11.50
N THR A 96 4.31 -15.43 -11.78
CA THR A 96 3.54 -14.67 -10.79
C THR A 96 2.23 -15.37 -10.41
N LEU A 97 1.50 -15.90 -11.39
CA LEU A 97 0.31 -16.72 -11.16
C LEU A 97 0.65 -18.00 -10.40
N ASN A 98 1.73 -18.68 -10.77
CA ASN A 98 2.15 -19.91 -10.09
C ASN A 98 2.58 -19.63 -8.65
N ARG A 99 3.26 -18.51 -8.38
CA ARG A 99 3.55 -18.06 -7.00
C ARG A 99 2.28 -17.73 -6.22
N GLY A 100 1.35 -16.99 -6.82
CA GLY A 100 0.06 -16.68 -6.22
C GLY A 100 -0.81 -17.92 -5.96
N LEU A 101 -0.70 -18.96 -6.80
CA LEU A 101 -1.35 -20.27 -6.62
C LEU A 101 -0.65 -21.13 -5.57
N ARG A 102 0.67 -20.99 -5.41
CA ARG A 102 1.50 -21.69 -4.42
C ARG A 102 1.50 -21.05 -3.03
N ASN A 103 0.62 -20.09 -2.75
CA ASN A 103 0.60 -19.36 -1.48
C ASN A 103 1.87 -18.53 -1.19
N GLU A 104 2.68 -18.26 -2.22
CA GLU A 104 3.87 -17.40 -2.09
C GLU A 104 3.47 -15.92 -2.25
N THR A 105 4.29 -15.02 -1.70
CA THR A 105 4.09 -13.57 -1.82
C THR A 105 4.15 -13.17 -3.29
N ALA A 106 3.08 -12.58 -3.79
CA ALA A 106 2.96 -12.15 -5.18
C ALA A 106 2.15 -10.84 -5.27
N PRO A 107 2.29 -10.07 -6.37
CA PRO A 107 1.42 -8.92 -6.64
C PRO A 107 -0.08 -9.24 -6.68
N ILE A 108 -0.43 -10.53 -6.83
CA ILE A 108 -1.80 -11.04 -6.84
C ILE A 108 -1.90 -12.11 -5.75
N ALA A 109 -2.76 -11.90 -4.75
CA ALA A 109 -3.10 -12.91 -3.76
C ALA A 109 -4.41 -13.61 -4.16
N LEU A 110 -4.33 -14.91 -4.43
CA LEU A 110 -5.48 -15.76 -4.77
C LEU A 110 -5.98 -16.61 -3.58
N TYR A 111 -5.43 -16.37 -2.38
CA TYR A 111 -5.57 -17.26 -1.25
C TYR A 111 -6.04 -16.60 0.05
N SER A 112 -6.37 -15.31 0.03
CA SER A 112 -6.82 -14.63 1.23
C SER A 112 -8.13 -15.26 1.77
N PRO A 113 -8.20 -15.58 3.08
CA PRO A 113 -9.39 -16.16 3.68
C PRO A 113 -10.53 -15.13 3.68
N ARG A 114 -11.77 -15.59 3.58
CA ARG A 114 -12.92 -14.71 3.87
C ARG A 114 -13.04 -14.56 5.37
N THR A 115 -13.12 -13.32 5.81
CA THR A 115 -13.26 -12.97 7.22
C THR A 115 -14.34 -11.91 7.43
N ILE A 116 -14.65 -11.62 8.69
CA ILE A 116 -15.54 -10.52 9.08
C ILE A 116 -15.06 -9.14 8.59
N LEU A 117 -13.79 -9.02 8.17
CA LEU A 117 -13.23 -7.78 7.62
C LEU A 117 -13.60 -7.56 6.14
N ASN A 118 -13.96 -8.62 5.42
CA ASN A 118 -14.24 -8.57 3.98
C ASN A 118 -15.71 -8.19 3.67
N GLN A 119 -16.23 -7.19 4.37
CA GLN A 119 -17.61 -6.71 4.23
C GLN A 119 -17.68 -5.42 3.42
N LYS A 120 -18.88 -5.05 2.97
CA LYS A 120 -19.10 -3.75 2.32
C LYS A 120 -18.77 -2.63 3.32
N ILE A 121 -17.84 -1.76 2.95
CA ILE A 121 -17.45 -0.60 3.75
C ILE A 121 -18.62 0.40 3.74
N THR A 122 -19.16 0.72 4.91
CA THR A 122 -20.22 1.72 5.07
C THR A 122 -19.62 3.11 5.32
N SER A 123 -20.42 4.12 5.67
CA SER A 123 -19.91 5.45 6.08
C SER A 123 -19.45 5.49 7.54
N ALA A 124 -19.82 4.51 8.38
CA ALA A 124 -19.44 4.49 9.79
C ALA A 124 -17.93 4.31 9.94
N ARG A 125 -17.29 5.19 10.72
CA ARG A 125 -15.87 5.11 11.05
C ARG A 125 -15.71 5.13 12.56
N ARG A 126 -14.88 4.23 13.08
CA ARG A 126 -14.36 4.28 14.44
C ARG A 126 -12.87 4.50 14.34
N PHE A 127 -12.34 5.34 15.21
CA PHE A 127 -10.92 5.64 15.27
C PHE A 127 -10.41 5.26 16.66
N ALA A 128 -9.27 4.58 16.68
CA ALA A 128 -8.51 4.30 17.87
C ALA A 128 -7.05 4.68 17.58
N ALA A 129 -6.40 5.33 18.54
CA ALA A 129 -5.01 5.70 18.46
C ALA A 129 -4.30 5.22 19.73
N GLN A 130 -3.03 4.87 19.56
CA GLN A 130 -2.13 4.54 20.64
C GLN A 130 -0.71 4.89 20.20
N ASP A 131 0.16 5.22 21.16
CA ASP A 131 1.56 5.50 20.91
C ASP A 131 2.48 4.39 21.43
N TRP A 132 3.65 4.31 20.81
CA TRP A 132 4.73 3.41 21.21
C TRP A 132 6.07 4.11 21.02
N PRO A 133 7.05 3.94 21.93
CA PRO A 133 8.39 4.49 21.76
C PRO A 133 9.06 3.91 20.50
N ILE A 134 9.49 4.78 19.59
CA ILE A 134 10.10 4.36 18.32
C ILE A 134 11.43 3.63 18.56
N GLU A 135 12.15 3.97 19.63
CA GLU A 135 13.38 3.34 20.06
C GLU A 135 13.16 1.86 20.39
N ARG A 136 12.02 1.54 21.00
CA ARG A 136 11.63 0.16 21.30
C ARG A 136 11.39 -0.63 20.01
N LEU A 137 10.68 -0.05 19.05
CA LEU A 137 10.42 -0.69 17.75
C LEU A 137 11.72 -0.92 16.97
N ARG A 138 12.63 0.06 16.98
CA ARG A 138 13.97 -0.06 16.37
C ARG A 138 14.82 -1.12 17.07
N ALA A 139 14.75 -1.20 18.40
CA ALA A 139 15.47 -2.22 19.17
C ALA A 139 15.00 -3.63 18.82
N VAL A 140 13.68 -3.84 18.68
CA VAL A 140 13.12 -5.12 18.20
C VAL A 140 13.67 -5.44 16.81
N GLY A 141 13.52 -4.53 15.85
CA GLY A 141 14.02 -4.75 14.48
C GLY A 141 15.51 -5.08 14.44
N LYS A 142 16.33 -4.40 15.24
CA LYS A 142 17.77 -4.70 15.36
C LYS A 142 18.03 -6.10 15.94
N ALA A 143 17.29 -6.49 16.98
CA ALA A 143 17.45 -7.79 17.63
C ALA A 143 17.02 -8.96 16.72
N THR A 144 16.07 -8.73 15.82
CA THR A 144 15.49 -9.76 14.92
C THR A 144 16.04 -9.69 13.50
N GLY A 145 16.90 -8.72 13.18
CA GLY A 145 17.41 -8.51 11.82
C GLY A 145 16.33 -8.01 10.83
N THR A 146 15.24 -7.42 11.31
CA THR A 146 14.12 -6.93 10.52
C THR A 146 14.04 -5.41 10.52
N THR A 147 13.24 -4.83 9.62
CA THR A 147 13.01 -3.38 9.58
C THR A 147 11.93 -2.94 10.56
N ILE A 148 11.87 -1.64 10.86
CA ILE A 148 10.77 -1.07 11.66
C ILE A 148 9.39 -1.32 11.03
N ASN A 149 9.30 -1.33 9.69
CA ASN A 149 8.04 -1.60 8.99
C ASN A 149 7.59 -3.04 9.19
N ASP A 150 8.52 -4.00 9.22
CA ASP A 150 8.20 -5.41 9.48
C ASP A 150 7.68 -5.59 10.92
N VAL A 151 8.29 -4.87 11.88
CA VAL A 151 7.83 -4.85 13.28
C VAL A 151 6.42 -4.26 13.39
N VAL A 152 6.14 -3.13 12.73
CA VAL A 152 4.79 -2.53 12.70
C VAL A 152 3.77 -3.48 12.07
N LEU A 153 4.11 -4.14 10.97
CA LEU A 153 3.25 -5.16 10.36
C LEU A 153 2.99 -6.34 11.30
N ALA A 154 4.00 -6.81 12.03
CA ALA A 154 3.87 -7.87 13.01
C ALA A 154 2.97 -7.47 14.20
N MET A 155 3.06 -6.21 14.64
CA MET A 155 2.16 -5.65 15.66
C MET A 155 0.71 -5.61 15.15
N CYS A 156 0.47 -5.11 13.93
CA CYS A 156 -0.86 -5.12 13.31
C CYS A 156 -1.39 -6.55 13.17
N SER A 157 -0.55 -7.49 12.74
CA SER A 157 -0.92 -8.91 12.63
C SER A 157 -1.29 -9.51 13.99
N GLY A 158 -0.51 -9.23 15.04
CA GLY A 158 -0.84 -9.65 16.40
C GLY A 158 -2.17 -9.09 16.89
N ALA A 159 -2.41 -7.80 16.70
CA ALA A 159 -3.67 -7.15 17.04
C ALA A 159 -4.86 -7.79 16.30
N MET A 160 -4.72 -8.05 15.00
CA MET A 160 -5.76 -8.72 14.21
C MET A 160 -5.99 -10.17 14.65
N ARG A 161 -4.94 -10.91 14.99
CA ARG A 161 -5.07 -12.27 15.54
C ARG A 161 -5.85 -12.24 16.85
N HIS A 162 -5.47 -11.38 17.80
CA HIS A 162 -6.16 -11.26 19.09
C HIS A 162 -7.63 -10.88 18.90
N TYR A 163 -7.90 -9.86 18.08
CA TYR A 163 -9.26 -9.41 17.77
C TYR A 163 -10.12 -10.53 17.16
N LEU A 164 -9.58 -11.31 16.22
CA LEU A 164 -10.32 -12.41 15.61
C LEU A 164 -10.49 -13.61 16.55
N LEU A 165 -9.54 -13.86 17.46
CA LEU A 165 -9.69 -14.89 18.50
C LEU A 165 -10.78 -14.52 19.51
N GLU A 166 -10.84 -13.25 19.95
CA GLU A 166 -11.88 -12.76 20.86
C GLU A 166 -13.30 -12.93 20.28
N LEU A 167 -13.42 -12.93 18.95
CA LEU A 167 -14.67 -13.09 18.23
C LEU A 167 -14.94 -14.53 17.74
N ASP A 168 -14.08 -15.50 18.09
CA ASP A 168 -14.11 -16.87 17.56
C ASP A 168 -14.17 -16.93 16.03
N ALA A 169 -13.45 -16.00 15.38
CA ALA A 169 -13.51 -15.74 13.94
C ALA A 169 -12.13 -15.84 13.25
N LEU A 170 -11.11 -16.36 13.95
CA LEU A 170 -9.77 -16.53 13.38
C LEU A 170 -9.78 -17.63 12.30
N PRO A 171 -9.44 -17.32 11.04
CA PRO A 171 -9.36 -18.34 10.00
C PRO A 171 -8.17 -19.30 10.21
N SER A 172 -8.26 -20.50 9.64
CA SER A 172 -7.18 -21.50 9.64
C SER A 172 -5.95 -21.09 8.81
N HIS A 173 -6.08 -20.08 7.96
CA HIS A 173 -5.01 -19.54 7.12
C HIS A 173 -4.73 -18.10 7.50
N SER A 174 -3.47 -17.67 7.37
CA SER A 174 -3.09 -16.28 7.58
C SER A 174 -3.96 -15.29 6.79
N LEU A 175 -4.24 -14.14 7.42
CA LEU A 175 -4.68 -12.96 6.70
C LEU A 175 -3.60 -12.48 5.71
N VAL A 176 -4.05 -11.76 4.69
CA VAL A 176 -3.20 -11.08 3.70
C VAL A 176 -3.43 -9.58 3.77
N ALA A 177 -2.36 -8.81 3.91
CA ALA A 177 -2.39 -7.34 3.84
C ALA A 177 -1.88 -6.85 2.49
N MET A 178 -2.55 -5.84 1.92
CA MET A 178 -1.98 -5.03 0.86
C MET A 178 -1.11 -3.95 1.50
N VAL A 179 0.17 -3.92 1.14
CA VAL A 179 1.17 -2.99 1.71
C VAL A 179 1.75 -2.13 0.58
N PRO A 180 1.53 -0.81 0.58
CA PRO A 180 2.21 0.10 -0.33
C PRO A 180 3.71 0.11 -0.04
N VAL A 181 4.54 0.03 -1.08
CA VAL A 181 6.00 0.12 -0.95
C VAL A 181 6.57 1.13 -1.94
N SER A 182 7.51 1.95 -1.46
CA SER A 182 8.28 2.86 -2.32
C SER A 182 9.26 2.08 -3.18
N LEU A 183 9.28 2.37 -4.47
CA LEU A 183 10.22 1.78 -5.42
C LEU A 183 11.48 2.63 -5.48
N LYS A 184 12.63 2.08 -5.10
CA LYS A 184 13.94 2.66 -5.41
C LYS A 184 14.36 2.14 -6.78
N LEU A 185 14.11 2.92 -7.83
CA LEU A 185 14.59 2.59 -9.16
C LEU A 185 16.10 2.87 -9.21
N ASN A 186 16.89 1.80 -9.36
CA ASN A 186 18.30 1.90 -9.71
C ASN A 186 18.39 2.19 -11.22
N GLU A 187 18.26 3.44 -11.61
CA GLU A 187 18.65 3.88 -12.95
C GLU A 187 19.57 5.09 -12.82
N ALA A 188 20.79 4.92 -13.34
CA ALA A 188 21.72 5.99 -13.57
C ALA A 188 21.07 7.00 -14.54
N GLY A 189 20.68 8.17 -14.02
CA GLY A 189 20.30 9.32 -14.83
C GLY A 189 18.80 9.58 -15.02
N SER A 190 17.89 8.82 -14.41
CA SER A 190 16.46 9.18 -14.42
C SER A 190 16.08 10.05 -13.22
N ALA A 191 15.15 10.99 -13.45
CA ALA A 191 14.73 12.13 -12.61
C ALA A 191 14.11 11.78 -11.24
N SER A 192 14.52 10.66 -10.64
CA SER A 192 14.14 10.18 -9.32
C SER A 192 14.72 11.03 -8.18
N ALA A 193 15.67 11.93 -8.47
CA ALA A 193 16.11 12.97 -7.53
C ALA A 193 15.01 14.04 -7.29
N GLU A 194 14.01 14.15 -8.17
CA GLU A 194 12.94 15.15 -8.11
C GLU A 194 11.54 14.57 -7.79
N GLY A 195 11.49 13.37 -7.22
CA GLY A 195 10.35 12.93 -6.41
C GLY A 195 9.22 12.19 -7.12
N GLY A 196 9.41 11.58 -8.29
CA GLY A 196 8.36 10.77 -8.93
C GLY A 196 7.78 9.67 -8.03
N ASN A 197 6.46 9.62 -7.91
CA ASN A 197 5.74 8.74 -6.98
C ASN A 197 5.61 7.31 -7.53
N ALA A 198 6.71 6.57 -7.52
CA ALA A 198 6.70 5.15 -7.90
C ALA A 198 6.33 4.31 -6.66
N VAL A 199 5.03 4.12 -6.43
CA VAL A 199 4.48 3.26 -5.36
C VAL A 199 3.99 1.95 -5.97
N GLY A 200 4.58 0.84 -5.53
CA GLY A 200 4.08 -0.50 -5.81
C GLY A 200 3.21 -1.01 -4.66
N GLU A 201 2.43 -2.06 -4.90
CA GLU A 201 1.66 -2.74 -3.86
C GLU A 201 2.14 -4.19 -3.74
N VAL A 202 2.39 -4.63 -2.50
CA VAL A 202 2.75 -6.02 -2.20
C VAL A 202 1.65 -6.66 -1.38
N MET A 203 1.25 -7.88 -1.74
CA MET A 203 0.37 -8.70 -0.90
C MET A 203 1.21 -9.51 0.09
N VAL A 204 1.09 -9.19 1.37
CA VAL A 204 1.92 -9.72 2.45
C VAL A 204 1.13 -10.70 3.30
N LYS A 205 1.66 -11.91 3.47
CA LYS A 205 1.10 -12.89 4.41
C LYS A 205 1.44 -12.46 5.84
N LEU A 206 0.42 -12.20 6.66
CA LEU A 206 0.60 -11.64 8.00
C LEU A 206 1.01 -12.65 9.08
N GLY A 207 0.98 -13.96 8.82
CA GLY A 207 1.23 -14.99 9.83
C GLY A 207 0.23 -14.97 10.99
N THR A 208 -1.02 -14.57 10.75
CA THR A 208 -2.05 -14.52 11.82
C THR A 208 -2.47 -15.90 12.30
N ASP A 209 -2.16 -16.95 11.54
CA ASP A 209 -2.32 -18.37 11.87
C ASP A 209 -1.25 -18.86 12.87
N LEU A 210 -0.07 -18.22 12.89
CA LEU A 210 1.03 -18.55 13.79
C LEU A 210 0.78 -18.01 15.21
N THR A 211 1.02 -18.84 16.24
CA THR A 211 0.92 -18.45 17.64
C THR A 211 2.12 -17.61 18.09
N ASP A 212 3.33 -18.00 17.69
CA ASP A 212 4.56 -17.36 18.11
C ASP A 212 4.75 -16.00 17.40
N PRO A 213 5.00 -14.90 18.14
CA PRO A 213 5.20 -13.58 17.54
C PRO A 213 6.53 -13.46 16.78
N GLY A 214 7.56 -14.24 17.12
CA GLY A 214 8.84 -14.26 16.44
C GLY A 214 8.75 -14.91 15.07
N GLU A 215 8.16 -16.12 14.98
CA GLU A 215 7.88 -16.81 13.72
C GLU A 215 7.01 -15.95 12.79
N ARG A 216 6.04 -15.24 13.36
CA ARG A 216 5.19 -14.30 12.61
C ARG A 216 5.99 -13.15 12.03
N LEU A 217 6.86 -12.53 12.82
CA LEU A 217 7.71 -11.42 12.35
C LEU A 217 8.67 -11.90 11.25
N GLU A 218 9.27 -13.06 11.41
CA GLU A 218 10.15 -13.68 10.42
C GLU A 218 9.40 -13.93 9.11
N GLY A 219 8.25 -14.60 9.16
CA GLY A 219 7.43 -14.86 7.98
C GLY A 219 6.93 -13.59 7.27
N ILE A 220 6.58 -12.54 8.02
CA ILE A 220 6.22 -11.23 7.46
C ILE A 220 7.42 -10.60 6.73
N SER A 221 8.59 -10.60 7.38
CA SER A 221 9.83 -10.04 6.81
C SER A 221 10.22 -10.74 5.52
N GLU A 222 10.17 -12.08 5.50
CA GLU A 222 10.39 -12.87 4.28
C GLU A 222 9.36 -12.57 3.20
N SER A 223 8.09 -12.44 3.57
CA SER A 223 7.00 -12.10 2.64
C SER A 223 7.24 -10.74 1.98
N ILE A 224 7.55 -9.72 2.77
CA ILE A 224 7.91 -8.38 2.27
C ILE A 224 9.12 -8.42 1.34
N LYS A 225 10.18 -9.14 1.75
CA LYS A 225 11.41 -9.25 0.96
C LYS A 225 11.15 -9.90 -0.39
N SER A 226 10.44 -11.03 -0.41
CA SER A 226 10.06 -11.74 -1.63
C SER A 226 9.20 -10.87 -2.57
N GLY A 227 8.26 -10.12 -2.01
CA GLY A 227 7.42 -9.19 -2.78
C GLY A 227 8.22 -8.04 -3.41
N LYS A 228 9.15 -7.46 -2.65
CA LYS A 228 10.07 -6.43 -3.16
C LYS A 228 11.00 -6.99 -4.24
N GLU A 229 11.56 -8.18 -4.05
CA GLU A 229 12.42 -8.85 -5.04
C GLU A 229 11.67 -9.16 -6.33
N ALA A 230 10.40 -9.58 -6.25
CA ALA A 230 9.57 -9.82 -7.42
C ALA A 230 9.36 -8.54 -8.26
N MET A 231 9.34 -7.36 -7.63
CA MET A 231 9.23 -6.08 -8.31
C MET A 231 10.57 -5.46 -8.71
N ALA A 232 11.68 -5.86 -8.07
CA ALA A 232 12.99 -5.27 -8.30
C ALA A 232 13.49 -5.43 -9.75
N SER A 233 13.06 -6.48 -10.45
CA SER A 233 13.39 -6.73 -11.85
C SER A 233 12.39 -6.13 -12.85
N MET A 234 11.37 -5.40 -12.38
CA MET A 234 10.29 -4.87 -13.21
C MET A 234 10.49 -3.38 -13.52
N SER A 235 10.11 -2.96 -14.72
CA SER A 235 10.02 -1.53 -15.05
C SER A 235 8.85 -0.87 -14.31
N GLN A 236 8.87 0.46 -14.17
CA GLN A 236 7.80 1.20 -13.50
C GLN A 236 6.41 0.91 -14.11
N LEU A 237 6.32 0.81 -15.44
CA LEU A 237 5.07 0.46 -16.14
C LEU A 237 4.60 -0.95 -15.79
N GLN A 238 5.53 -1.92 -15.69
CA GLN A 238 5.21 -3.28 -15.31
C GLN A 238 4.71 -3.35 -13.85
N ILE A 239 5.29 -2.56 -12.95
CA ILE A 239 4.83 -2.52 -11.55
C ILE A 239 3.43 -1.92 -11.46
N ILE A 240 3.16 -0.80 -12.14
CA ILE A 240 1.82 -0.19 -12.20
C ILE A 240 0.81 -1.19 -12.78
N ALA A 241 1.15 -1.86 -13.88
CA ALA A 241 0.28 -2.86 -14.50
C ALA A 241 0.00 -4.05 -13.55
N MET A 242 1.02 -4.54 -12.84
CA MET A 242 0.88 -5.65 -11.89
C MET A 242 0.09 -5.28 -10.64
N SER A 243 0.31 -4.09 -10.06
CA SER A 243 -0.52 -3.56 -8.97
C SER A 243 -1.98 -3.45 -9.41
N GLY A 244 -2.21 -2.91 -10.62
CA GLY A 244 -3.53 -2.85 -11.25
C GLY A 244 -4.21 -4.21 -11.37
N LEU A 245 -3.46 -5.25 -11.75
CA LEU A 245 -3.96 -6.64 -11.78
C LEU A 245 -4.32 -7.17 -10.38
N GLY A 246 -3.52 -6.87 -9.35
CA GLY A 246 -3.79 -7.27 -7.96
C GLY A 246 -5.09 -6.70 -7.40
N VAL A 247 -5.41 -5.44 -7.73
CA VAL A 247 -6.67 -4.79 -7.32
C VAL A 247 -7.83 -5.02 -8.28
N SER A 248 -7.57 -5.48 -9.51
CA SER A 248 -8.61 -5.69 -10.54
C SER A 248 -9.83 -6.51 -10.09
N PRO A 249 -9.73 -7.53 -9.21
CA PRO A 249 -10.92 -8.25 -8.74
C PRO A 249 -11.89 -7.36 -7.96
N LEU A 250 -11.42 -6.28 -7.32
CA LEU A 250 -12.28 -5.33 -6.60
C LEU A 250 -13.18 -4.52 -7.55
N VAL A 251 -12.81 -4.39 -8.82
CA VAL A 251 -13.58 -3.65 -9.84
C VAL A 251 -14.37 -4.62 -10.72
N LEU A 252 -13.70 -5.65 -11.24
CA LEU A 252 -14.28 -6.58 -12.20
C LEU A 252 -15.37 -7.47 -11.58
N MET A 253 -15.17 -7.97 -10.35
CA MET A 253 -16.14 -8.89 -9.74
C MET A 253 -17.49 -8.21 -9.43
N PRO A 254 -17.53 -6.98 -8.87
CA PRO A 254 -18.77 -6.20 -8.80
C PRO A 254 -19.43 -5.95 -10.17
N MET A 255 -18.64 -5.54 -11.16
CA MET A 255 -19.15 -5.23 -12.50
C MET A 255 -19.81 -6.44 -13.16
N LEU A 256 -19.23 -7.63 -12.99
CA LEU A 256 -19.74 -8.90 -13.50
C LEU A 256 -20.81 -9.54 -12.59
N ARG A 257 -21.21 -8.89 -11.49
CA ARG A 257 -22.13 -9.44 -10.47
C ARG A 257 -21.67 -10.78 -9.88
N MET A 258 -20.36 -11.01 -9.85
CA MET A 258 -19.72 -12.22 -9.30
C MET A 258 -19.27 -12.04 -7.84
N GLN A 259 -19.84 -11.05 -7.14
CA GLN A 259 -19.54 -10.79 -5.73
C GLN A 259 -19.86 -12.03 -4.90
N GLY A 260 -18.88 -12.57 -4.17
CA GLY A 260 -19.07 -13.75 -3.33
C GLY A 260 -18.79 -15.10 -4.00
N LEU A 261 -18.37 -15.15 -5.27
CA LEU A 261 -17.89 -16.38 -5.92
C LEU A 261 -16.38 -16.61 -5.73
N THR A 262 -15.60 -15.55 -5.53
CA THR A 262 -14.13 -15.61 -5.45
C THR A 262 -13.60 -15.14 -4.09
N ARG A 263 -12.43 -15.65 -3.68
CA ARG A 263 -11.75 -15.16 -2.49
C ARG A 263 -11.38 -13.69 -2.66
N PRO A 264 -11.44 -12.87 -1.59
CA PRO A 264 -10.98 -11.49 -1.66
C PRO A 264 -9.48 -11.46 -2.02
N PRO A 265 -8.96 -10.41 -2.66
CA PRO A 265 -7.53 -10.31 -2.95
C PRO A 265 -6.70 -10.08 -1.67
N PHE A 266 -7.25 -9.38 -0.66
CA PHE A 266 -6.61 -9.14 0.63
C PHE A 266 -7.68 -8.91 1.72
N ASN A 267 -7.28 -8.94 3.00
CA ASN A 267 -8.17 -8.69 4.14
C ASN A 267 -8.14 -7.25 4.63
N LEU A 268 -6.98 -6.59 4.53
CA LEU A 268 -6.76 -5.24 5.02
C LEU A 268 -5.66 -4.54 4.22
N VAL A 269 -5.62 -3.21 4.33
CA VAL A 269 -4.53 -2.38 3.84
C VAL A 269 -3.75 -1.90 5.04
N ILE A 270 -2.43 -2.09 5.04
CA ILE A 270 -1.55 -1.55 6.07
C ILE A 270 -0.53 -0.65 5.40
N SER A 271 -0.50 0.61 5.83
CA SER A 271 0.47 1.60 5.36
C SER A 271 1.21 2.16 6.57
N ASN A 272 2.52 2.32 6.43
CA ASN A 272 3.36 3.00 7.40
C ASN A 272 4.11 4.13 6.66
N VAL A 273 3.95 5.38 7.13
CA VAL A 273 4.54 6.59 6.53
C VAL A 273 5.67 7.10 7.41
#